data_AF-A0A498DYE8-F1
#
_entry.id   AF-A0A498DYE8-F1
#
_cell.length_a   1.000
_cell.length_b   1.000
_cell.length_c   1.000
_cell.angle_alpha   90.00
_cell.angle_beta   90.00
_cell.angle_gamma   90.00
#
_symmetry.space_group_name_H-M   'P 1'
#
loop_
_entity.id
_entity.type
_entity.pdbx_description
1 polymer ?
#
loop_
_entity_poly.entity_id
_entity_poly.type
_entity_poly.pdbx_seq_one_letter_code
_entity_poly.pdbx_strand_id
1 'polypeptide(L)'
;MPAALSEYRRAHSLVAEVKGPARHKPCDFCGKFADDWAYNHADPREIYRDGYLWSENTSYYFPLCRKHHRAYDRTFRTKGREALTAFAEKMRRENQRLPEEISVMRAMCDALWRSREIGLGNIEPGV
;
A
#
# COMPACT_ATOMS: atom_id res chain seq x y z
N MET A 1 3.89 -13.95 24.70
CA MET A 1 2.64 -14.19 23.92
C MET A 1 2.89 -13.76 22.48
N PRO A 2 2.95 -14.70 21.52
CA PRO A 2 3.25 -14.41 20.11
C PRO A 2 2.04 -13.94 19.27
N ALA A 3 0.88 -13.71 19.89
CA ALA A 3 -0.39 -13.49 19.19
C ALA A 3 -0.38 -12.24 18.29
N ALA A 4 0.08 -11.09 18.79
CA ALA A 4 0.02 -9.83 18.04
C ALA A 4 0.81 -9.86 16.72
N LEU A 5 2.03 -10.42 16.72
CA LEU A 5 2.81 -10.57 15.50
C LEU A 5 2.11 -11.50 14.49
N SER A 6 1.49 -12.58 14.96
CA SER A 6 0.76 -13.50 14.08
C SER A 6 -0.51 -12.87 13.50
N GLU A 7 -1.25 -12.07 14.27
CA GLU A 7 -2.43 -11.33 13.82
C GLU A 7 -2.06 -10.22 12.82
N TYR A 8 -1.00 -9.46 13.13
CA TYR A 8 -0.44 -8.45 12.23
C TYR A 8 -0.02 -9.05 10.88
N ARG A 9 0.67 -10.20 10.91
CA ARG A 9 1.06 -10.94 9.68
C ARG A 9 -0.17 -11.43 8.93
N ARG A 10 -1.17 -11.96 9.62
CA ARG A 10 -2.44 -12.40 9.03
C ARG A 10 -3.16 -11.24 8.34
N ALA A 11 -3.22 -10.06 8.95
CA ALA A 11 -3.79 -8.87 8.32
C ALA A 11 -3.07 -8.53 7.00
N HIS A 12 -1.73 -8.56 6.99
CA HIS A 12 -0.96 -8.32 5.75
C HIS A 12 -1.15 -9.41 4.69
N SER A 13 -1.25 -10.68 5.10
CA SER A 13 -1.58 -11.77 4.19
C SER A 13 -2.96 -11.59 3.57
N LEU A 14 -3.96 -11.18 4.36
CA LEU A 14 -5.32 -10.91 3.87
C LEU A 14 -5.34 -9.76 2.85
N VAL A 15 -4.56 -8.70 3.08
CA VAL A 15 -4.42 -7.61 2.09
C VAL A 15 -3.86 -8.15 0.77
N ALA A 16 -2.85 -9.01 0.81
CA ALA A 16 -2.27 -9.60 -0.39
C ALA A 16 -3.20 -10.60 -1.09
N GLU A 17 -4.04 -11.32 -0.33
CA GLU A 17 -5.06 -12.22 -0.86
C GLU A 17 -6.16 -11.44 -1.59
N VAL A 18 -6.69 -10.38 -0.95
CA VAL A 18 -7.79 -9.57 -1.49
C VAL A 18 -7.34 -8.64 -2.61
N LYS A 19 -6.18 -7.99 -2.49
CA LYS A 19 -5.71 -6.94 -3.42
C LYS A 19 -4.65 -7.44 -4.41
N GLY A 20 -4.21 -8.68 -4.26
CA GLY A 20 -3.08 -9.25 -4.97
C GLY A 20 -1.71 -8.82 -4.40
N PRO A 21 -0.61 -9.34 -4.98
CA PRO A 21 0.74 -8.99 -4.57
C PRO A 21 1.02 -7.49 -4.77
N ALA A 22 1.60 -6.82 -3.77
CA ALA A 22 1.97 -5.40 -3.86
C ALA A 22 2.88 -5.11 -5.07
N ARG A 23 3.79 -6.03 -5.41
CA ARG A 23 4.68 -5.91 -6.57
C ARG A 23 4.00 -5.82 -7.94
N HIS A 24 2.73 -6.19 -8.04
CA HIS A 24 1.95 -6.00 -9.27
C HIS A 24 1.28 -4.63 -9.32
N LYS A 25 1.52 -3.77 -8.31
CA LYS A 25 0.93 -2.45 -8.17
C LYS A 25 2.01 -1.38 -8.20
N PRO A 26 1.71 -0.20 -8.77
CA PRO A 26 2.56 0.95 -8.62
C PRO A 26 2.52 1.44 -7.17
N CYS A 27 3.68 1.78 -6.64
CA CYS A 27 3.87 2.52 -5.39
C CYS A 27 3.03 3.79 -5.44
N ASP A 28 2.23 4.01 -4.40
CA ASP A 28 1.31 5.14 -4.31
C ASP A 28 2.03 6.50 -4.34
N PHE A 29 3.30 6.54 -3.95
CA PHE A 29 4.08 7.78 -3.89
C PHE A 29 4.84 8.07 -5.18
N CYS A 30 5.58 7.08 -5.70
CA CYS A 30 6.49 7.31 -6.82
C CYS A 30 6.14 6.56 -8.10
N GLY A 31 5.06 5.78 -8.12
CA GLY A 31 4.59 5.04 -9.28
C GLY A 31 5.47 3.87 -9.76
N LYS A 32 6.71 3.71 -9.27
CA LYS A 32 7.50 2.48 -9.47
C LYS A 32 6.80 1.28 -8.82
N PHE A 33 7.09 0.05 -9.22
CA PHE A 33 6.50 -1.13 -8.54
C PHE A 33 6.73 -1.10 -7.03
N ALA A 34 5.67 -1.42 -6.29
CA ALA A 34 5.74 -1.56 -4.86
C ALA A 34 6.45 -2.86 -4.46
N ASP A 35 6.91 -2.91 -3.22
CA ASP A 35 7.50 -4.11 -2.63
C ASP A 35 6.52 -4.71 -1.62
N ASP A 36 5.84 -3.85 -0.87
CA ASP A 36 4.99 -4.21 0.26
C ASP A 36 3.67 -3.42 0.27
N TRP A 37 2.69 -3.93 1.02
CA TRP A 37 1.51 -3.18 1.42
C TRP A 37 1.82 -2.42 2.73
N ALA A 38 1.52 -1.13 2.76
CA ALA A 38 1.68 -0.27 3.92
C ALA A 38 0.31 0.12 4.48
N TYR A 39 0.16 0.04 5.80
CA TYR A 39 -1.04 0.53 6.48
C TYR A 39 -1.04 2.07 6.53
N ASN A 40 -2.18 2.70 6.23
CA ASN A 40 -2.28 4.15 6.05
C ASN A 40 -2.62 4.93 7.32
N HIS A 41 -2.82 4.24 8.46
CA HIS A 41 -3.17 4.84 9.75
C HIS A 41 -4.45 5.68 9.75
N ALA A 42 -5.35 5.48 8.79
CA ALA A 42 -6.62 6.21 8.68
C ALA A 42 -7.84 5.40 9.14
N ASP A 43 -7.65 4.19 9.66
CA ASP A 43 -8.76 3.38 10.18
C ASP A 43 -9.25 3.93 11.54
N PRO A 44 -10.52 4.34 11.67
CA PRO A 44 -11.09 4.70 12.98
C PRO A 44 -11.14 3.53 13.97
N ARG A 45 -11.02 2.28 13.48
CA ARG A 45 -10.98 1.05 14.29
C ARG A 45 -9.60 0.38 14.24
N GLU A 46 -8.54 1.19 14.16
CA GLU A 46 -7.16 0.70 14.22
C GLU A 46 -6.92 -0.18 15.45
N ILE A 47 -6.17 -1.26 15.25
CA ILE A 47 -5.76 -2.16 16.32
C ILE A 47 -4.32 -1.85 16.68
N TYR A 48 -4.08 -1.58 17.97
CA TYR A 48 -2.74 -1.47 18.56
C TYR A 48 -2.53 -2.58 19.59
N ARG A 49 -1.49 -3.41 19.39
CA ARG A 49 -1.12 -4.47 20.34
C ARG A 49 0.36 -4.79 20.24
N ASP A 50 1.05 -4.88 21.38
CA ASP A 50 2.46 -5.25 21.49
C ASP A 50 3.41 -4.51 20.52
N GLY A 51 3.15 -3.23 20.25
CA GLY A 51 3.95 -2.40 19.35
C GLY A 51 3.60 -2.55 17.85
N TYR A 52 2.59 -3.34 17.50
CA TYR A 52 2.09 -3.48 16.13
C TYR A 52 0.81 -2.66 15.95
N LEU A 53 0.69 -2.02 14.79
CA LEU A 53 -0.50 -1.30 14.32
C LEU A 53 -0.99 -1.93 13.03
N TRP A 54 -2.27 -2.25 12.96
CA TRP A 54 -2.90 -2.76 11.75
C TRP A 54 -4.38 -2.47 11.72
N SER A 55 -4.99 -2.73 10.57
CA SER A 55 -6.43 -2.72 10.36
C SER A 55 -6.86 -4.09 9.83
N GLU A 56 -8.06 -4.54 10.19
CA GLU A 56 -8.69 -5.71 9.56
C GLU A 56 -9.35 -5.36 8.22
N ASN A 57 -9.55 -4.07 7.94
CA ASN A 57 -10.10 -3.60 6.69
C ASN A 57 -8.99 -3.31 5.67
N THR A 58 -8.92 -4.12 4.62
CA THR A 58 -7.89 -4.06 3.57
C THR A 58 -7.88 -2.75 2.78
N SER A 59 -8.95 -1.94 2.88
CA SER A 59 -9.04 -0.62 2.24
C SER A 59 -8.02 0.38 2.80
N TYR A 60 -7.59 0.20 4.05
CA TYR A 60 -6.62 1.07 4.71
C TYR A 60 -5.15 0.75 4.39
N TYR A 61 -4.91 -0.03 3.33
CA TYR A 61 -3.58 -0.38 2.87
C TYR A 61 -3.32 0.12 1.47
N PHE A 62 -2.14 0.70 1.24
CA PHE A 62 -1.70 1.13 -0.08
C PHE A 62 -0.34 0.55 -0.43
N PRO A 63 -0.06 0.32 -1.72
CA PRO A 63 1.18 -0.31 -2.15
C PRO A 63 2.33 0.70 -2.08
N LEU A 64 3.46 0.31 -1.50
CA LEU A 64 4.67 1.15 -1.45
C LEU A 64 5.92 0.36 -1.83
N CYS A 65 6.87 1.03 -2.49
CA CYS A 65 8.22 0.51 -2.60
C CYS A 65 8.94 0.64 -1.26
N ARG A 66 9.95 -0.22 -1.03
CA ARG A 66 10.66 -0.36 0.25
C ARG A 66 11.27 0.95 0.75
N LYS A 67 11.73 1.82 -0.16
CA LYS A 67 12.26 3.15 0.18
C LYS A 67 11.17 4.03 0.80
N HIS A 68 10.02 4.14 0.14
CA HIS A 68 8.92 4.99 0.57
C HIS A 68 8.21 4.42 1.79
N HIS A 69 8.08 3.09 1.87
CA HIS A 69 7.53 2.41 3.04
C HIS A 69 8.32 2.75 4.30
N ARG A 70 9.65 2.58 4.26
CA ARG A 70 10.53 2.93 5.40
C ARG A 70 10.45 4.41 5.78
N ALA A 71 10.33 5.30 4.80
CA ALA A 71 10.22 6.74 5.06
C ALA A 71 8.87 7.10 5.69
N TYR A 72 7.79 6.43 5.27
CA TYR A 72 6.46 6.57 5.83
C TYR A 72 6.44 6.10 7.30
N ASP A 73 6.90 4.88 7.58
CA ASP A 73 6.99 4.33 8.95
C ASP A 73 7.87 5.17 9.86
N ARG A 74 8.99 5.69 9.32
CA ARG A 74 9.87 6.59 10.07
C ARG A 74 9.15 7.88 10.42
N THR A 75 8.38 8.45 9.49
CA THR A 75 7.60 9.67 9.75
C THR A 75 6.56 9.42 10.83
N PHE A 76 5.85 8.29 10.77
CA PHE A 76 4.92 7.89 11.83
C PHE A 76 5.61 7.80 13.21
N ARG A 77 6.73 7.08 13.31
CA ARG A 77 7.45 6.90 14.57
C ARG A 77 8.03 8.19 15.16
N THR A 78 8.39 9.15 14.31
CA THR A 78 9.09 10.38 14.74
C THR A 78 8.15 11.56 14.94
N LYS A 79 7.07 11.65 14.17
CA LYS A 79 6.16 12.81 14.14
C LYS A 79 4.70 12.45 14.41
N GLY A 80 4.38 11.16 14.57
CA GLY A 80 3.02 10.69 14.80
C GLY A 80 2.14 10.65 13.55
N ARG A 81 0.86 10.31 13.75
CA ARG A 81 -0.15 10.15 12.70
C ARG A 81 -0.42 11.45 11.93
N GLU A 82 -0.48 12.57 12.63
CA GLU A 82 -0.86 13.87 12.06
C GLU A 82 0.06 14.30 10.92
N ALA A 83 1.34 13.91 10.97
CA ALA A 83 2.31 14.22 9.92
C ALA A 83 2.18 13.36 8.65
N LEU A 84 1.42 12.25 8.70
CA LEU A 84 1.39 11.27 7.61
C LEU A 84 0.63 11.77 6.38
N THR A 85 -0.47 12.51 6.57
CA THR A 85 -1.25 13.06 5.45
C THR A 85 -0.38 14.02 4.63
N ALA A 86 0.23 15.01 5.30
CA ALA A 86 1.11 15.98 4.65
C ALA A 86 2.34 15.31 4.01
N PHE A 87 2.90 14.29 4.65
CA PHE A 87 4.02 13.53 4.08
C PHE A 87 3.62 12.76 2.82
N ALA A 88 2.48 12.06 2.84
CA ALA A 88 1.98 11.30 1.70
C ALA A 88 1.69 12.23 0.50
N GLU A 89 1.02 13.35 0.73
CA GLU A 89 0.74 14.36 -0.31
C GLU A 89 2.03 14.93 -0.91
N LYS A 90 3.00 15.29 -0.06
CA LYS A 90 4.31 15.76 -0.51
C LYS A 90 4.99 14.72 -1.39
N MET A 91 5.04 13.47 -0.95
CA MET A 91 5.68 12.39 -1.70
C MET A 91 5.01 12.13 -3.05
N ARG A 92 3.68 12.11 -3.11
CA ARG A 92 2.93 11.98 -4.36
C ARG A 92 3.25 13.12 -5.32
N ARG A 93 3.27 14.36 -4.83
CA ARG A 93 3.56 15.55 -5.66
C ARG A 93 4.99 15.55 -6.20
N GLU A 94 5.97 15.21 -5.36
CA GLU A 94 7.39 15.24 -5.74
C GLU A 94 7.78 14.10 -6.68
N ASN A 95 7.12 12.95 -6.59
CA ASN A 95 7.51 11.76 -7.35
C ASN A 95 6.53 11.38 -8.48
N GLN A 96 5.59 12.28 -8.84
CA GLN A 96 4.68 12.08 -9.97
C GLN A 96 5.36 12.18 -11.35
N ARG A 97 6.53 12.83 -11.44
CA ARG A 97 7.32 12.90 -12.68
C ARG A 97 8.16 11.64 -12.86
N LEU A 98 7.54 10.61 -13.43
CA LEU A 98 8.26 9.47 -13.96
C LEU A 98 8.71 9.76 -15.40
N PRO A 99 9.89 9.27 -15.82
CA PRO A 99 10.24 9.17 -17.24
C PRO A 99 9.11 8.47 -18.01
N GLU A 100 8.83 8.93 -19.23
CA GLU A 100 7.71 8.47 -20.07
C GLU A 100 7.67 6.95 -20.24
N GLU A 101 8.85 6.34 -20.39
CA GLU A 101 9.04 4.88 -20.48
C GLU A 101 8.50 4.12 -19.25
N ILE A 102 8.70 4.67 -18.05
CA ILE A 102 8.18 4.07 -16.81
C ILE A 102 6.66 4.26 -16.72
N SER A 103 6.14 5.37 -17.26
CA SER A 103 4.69 5.62 -17.33
C SER A 103 3.98 4.58 -18.21
N VAL A 104 4.53 4.30 -19.41
CA VAL A 104 3.96 3.30 -20.33
C VAL A 104 4.02 1.89 -19.73
N MET A 105 5.17 1.48 -19.19
CA MET A 105 5.31 0.16 -18.56
C MET A 105 4.33 -0.01 -17.39
N ARG A 106 4.11 1.05 -16.62
CA ARG A 106 3.13 1.07 -15.53
C ARG A 106 1.70 0.91 -16.05
N ALA A 107 1.30 1.67 -17.06
CA ALA A 107 -0.04 1.57 -17.65
C ALA A 107 -0.31 0.15 -18.18
N MET A 108 0.70 -0.47 -18.80
CA MET A 108 0.61 -1.87 -19.26
C MET A 108 0.47 -2.85 -18.09
N CYS A 109 1.28 -2.73 -17.04
CA CYS A 109 1.18 -3.63 -15.89
C CYS A 109 -0.13 -3.45 -15.11
N ASP A 110 -0.62 -2.21 -14.96
CA ASP A 110 -1.94 -1.94 -14.36
C ASP A 110 -3.06 -2.54 -15.23
N ALA A 111 -2.99 -2.40 -16.56
CA ALA A 111 -3.94 -3.00 -17.49
C ALA A 111 -3.92 -4.54 -17.45
N LEU A 112 -2.74 -5.15 -17.40
CA LEU A 112 -2.57 -6.61 -17.30
C LEU A 112 -3.09 -7.14 -15.96
N TRP A 113 -2.78 -6.44 -14.86
CA TRP A 113 -3.32 -6.77 -13.55
C TRP A 113 -4.84 -6.67 -13.55
N ARG A 114 -5.42 -5.55 -14.00
CA ARG A 114 -6.88 -5.38 -14.09
C ARG A 114 -7.52 -6.48 -14.95
N SER A 115 -6.94 -6.79 -16.10
CA SER A 115 -7.44 -7.85 -16.98
C SER A 115 -7.45 -9.21 -16.30
N ARG A 116 -6.38 -9.54 -15.55
CA ARG A 116 -6.33 -10.77 -14.74
C ARG A 116 -7.42 -10.79 -13.69
N GLU A 117 -7.59 -9.71 -12.93
CA GLU A 117 -8.59 -9.68 -11.85
C GLU A 117 -10.03 -9.71 -12.38
N ILE A 118 -10.31 -9.06 -13.52
CA ILE A 118 -11.60 -9.19 -14.22
C ILE A 118 -11.83 -10.65 -14.61
N GLY A 119 -10.82 -11.32 -15.19
CA GLY A 119 -10.90 -12.73 -15.55
C GLY A 119 -11.10 -13.67 -14.35
N LEU A 120 -10.66 -13.27 -13.16
CA LEU A 120 -10.88 -13.99 -11.91
C LEU A 120 -12.18 -13.60 -11.18
N GLY A 121 -12.91 -12.59 -11.65
CA GLY A 121 -14.12 -12.07 -11.00
C GLY A 121 -13.86 -11.25 -9.73
N ASN A 122 -12.63 -10.79 -9.51
CA ASN A 122 -12.26 -10.04 -8.30
C ASN A 122 -12.60 -8.54 -8.41
N ILE A 123 -12.75 -8.01 -9.63
CA ILE A 123 -13.17 -6.63 -9.91
C ILE A 123 -14.14 -6.59 -11.09
N GLU A 124 -15.07 -5.64 -11.09
CA GLU A 124 -15.99 -5.43 -12.21
C GLU A 124 -15.28 -4.74 -13.40
N PRO A 125 -15.57 -5.15 -14.65
CA PRO A 125 -15.06 -4.46 -15.83
C PRO A 125 -15.72 -3.08 -15.97
N GLY A 126 -14.94 -1.99 -15.91
CA GLY A 126 -15.40 -0.64 -16.25
C GLY A 126 -15.15 0.49 -15.24
N VAL A 127 -14.49 0.22 -14.10
CA VAL A 127 -14.07 1.24 -13.11
C VAL A 127 -12.68 1.78 -13.38
#